data_AF-A0A7X3VBR0-F1
#
_entry.id   AF-A0A7X3VBR0-F1
#
_cell.length_a   1.000
_cell.length_b   1.000
_cell.length_c   1.000
_cell.angle_alpha   90.00
_cell.angle_beta   90.00
_cell.angle_gamma   90.00
#
_symmetry.space_group_name_H-M   'P 1'
#
loop_
_entity.id
_entity.type
_entity.pdbx_description
1 polymer ?
#
loop_
_entity_poly.entity_id
_entity_poly.type
_entity_poly.pdbx_seq_one_letter_code
_entity_poly.pdbx_strand_id
1 'polypeptide(L)'
;MGYCIGGPFALKLIERAPERVAAAVFCQPVGHSSKTPDAMYDSGRDIWAPGLTAQRPDITMEVIEQYLHNLYRIQPDFMYSVSRDFARSCPTPVLVMPDDTPSHSYEAAMALAELAPKAEVTPYPWKESEPLFSQTINQVRDFLNSHQPG
;
A
#
# COMPACT_ATOMS: atom_id res chain seq x y z
N MET A 1 4.88 -6.61 7.03
CA MET A 1 3.47 -6.21 6.89
C MET A 1 3.41 -4.69 6.77
N GLY A 2 2.71 -4.16 5.77
CA GLY A 2 2.58 -2.73 5.51
C GLY A 2 1.12 -2.32 5.46
N TYR A 3 0.76 -1.27 6.21
CA TYR A 3 -0.59 -0.70 6.25
C TYR A 3 -0.63 0.58 5.43
N CYS A 4 -1.67 0.76 4.62
CA CYS A 4 -1.88 1.98 3.85
C CYS A 4 -0.64 2.31 2.98
N ILE A 5 0.04 3.43 3.24
CA ILE A 5 1.29 3.85 2.58
C ILE A 5 2.46 2.88 2.80
N GLY A 6 2.41 2.08 3.86
CA GLY A 6 3.38 1.01 4.12
C GLY A 6 3.39 -0.06 3.02
N GLY A 7 2.30 -0.25 2.27
CA GLY A 7 2.26 -1.15 1.11
C GLY A 7 3.23 -0.71 0.00
N PRO A 8 3.02 0.48 -0.61
CA PRO A 8 3.98 1.11 -1.51
C PRO A 8 5.44 1.07 -1.03
N PHE A 9 5.71 1.51 0.20
CA PHE A 9 7.09 1.53 0.69
C PHE A 9 7.70 0.14 0.85
N ALA A 10 6.91 -0.85 1.27
CA ALA A 10 7.38 -2.24 1.30
C ALA A 10 7.65 -2.79 -0.10
N LEU A 11 6.81 -2.49 -1.10
CA LEU A 11 7.09 -2.83 -2.50
C LEU A 11 8.38 -2.19 -3.00
N LYS A 12 8.62 -0.92 -2.65
CA LYS A 12 9.87 -0.24 -3.00
C LYS A 12 11.09 -0.87 -2.33
N LEU A 13 10.95 -1.33 -1.10
CA LEU A 13 12.00 -2.08 -0.42
C LEU A 13 12.28 -3.41 -1.12
N ILE A 14 11.23 -4.15 -1.51
CA ILE A 14 11.37 -5.40 -2.27
C ILE A 14 12.06 -5.14 -3.62
N GLU A 15 11.71 -4.06 -4.32
CA GLU A 15 12.38 -3.69 -5.57
C GLU A 15 13.88 -3.44 -5.40
N ARG A 16 14.27 -2.83 -4.26
CA ARG A 16 15.66 -2.45 -3.99
C ARG A 16 16.50 -3.56 -3.38
N ALA A 17 15.88 -4.46 -2.62
CA ALA A 17 16.56 -5.48 -1.82
C ALA A 17 15.64 -6.70 -1.62
N PRO A 18 15.30 -7.44 -2.68
CA PRO A 18 14.33 -8.53 -2.63
C PRO A 18 14.74 -9.64 -1.65
N GLU A 19 16.04 -9.86 -1.45
CA GLU A 19 16.60 -10.83 -0.52
C GLU A 19 16.33 -10.51 0.96
N ARG A 20 15.91 -9.27 1.28
CA ARG A 20 15.63 -8.82 2.65
C ARG A 20 14.18 -9.09 3.08
N VAL A 21 13.32 -9.51 2.17
CA VAL A 21 11.88 -9.67 2.41
C VAL A 21 11.43 -11.06 1.96
N ALA A 22 11.26 -11.97 2.93
CA ALA A 22 10.80 -13.33 2.68
C ALA A 22 9.36 -13.38 2.14
N ALA A 23 8.47 -12.54 2.69
CA ALA A 23 7.10 -12.33 2.22
C ALA A 23 6.57 -10.98 2.72
N ALA A 24 5.52 -10.46 2.08
CA ALA A 24 4.87 -9.22 2.50
C ALA A 24 3.35 -9.36 2.58
N VAL A 25 2.75 -8.72 3.58
CA VAL A 25 1.30 -8.57 3.70
C VAL A 25 0.97 -7.10 3.56
N PHE A 26 0.08 -6.75 2.64
CA PHE A 26 -0.34 -5.38 2.35
C PHE A 26 -1.78 -5.18 2.82
N CYS A 27 -1.90 -4.53 3.97
CA CYS A 27 -3.17 -4.21 4.60
C CYS A 27 -3.71 -2.90 4.02
N GLN A 28 -4.71 -2.98 3.14
CA GLN A 28 -5.39 -1.84 2.54
C GLN A 28 -4.40 -0.88 1.87
N PRO A 29 -3.55 -1.36 0.94
CA PRO A 29 -2.50 -0.53 0.37
C PRO A 29 -3.09 0.71 -0.30
N VAL A 30 -2.45 1.86 -0.09
CA VAL A 30 -2.78 3.05 -0.89
C VAL A 30 -2.24 2.86 -2.30
N GLY A 31 -2.94 3.42 -3.27
CA GLY A 31 -2.54 3.41 -4.68
C GLY A 31 -3.42 4.38 -5.45
N HIS A 32 -3.11 4.56 -6.74
CA HIS A 32 -3.93 5.38 -7.60
C HIS A 32 -5.39 4.88 -7.65
N SER A 33 -6.33 5.80 -7.60
CA SER A 33 -7.77 5.56 -7.75
C SER A 33 -8.29 6.44 -8.88
N SER A 34 -8.86 5.82 -9.91
CA SER A 34 -9.52 6.56 -11.00
C SER A 34 -10.70 7.41 -10.50
N LYS A 35 -11.37 6.99 -9.41
CA LYS A 35 -12.50 7.71 -8.80
C LYS A 35 -12.06 8.93 -7.98
N THR A 36 -10.92 8.81 -7.28
CA THR A 36 -10.41 9.83 -6.37
C THR A 36 -8.88 9.97 -6.50
N PRO A 37 -8.37 10.49 -7.63
CA PRO A 37 -6.94 10.46 -7.95
C PRO A 37 -6.04 11.18 -6.94
N ASP A 38 -6.55 12.23 -6.30
CA ASP A 38 -5.81 13.09 -5.38
C ASP A 38 -6.10 12.82 -3.90
N ALA A 39 -6.88 11.79 -3.54
CA ALA A 39 -7.31 11.56 -2.16
C ALA A 39 -6.15 11.51 -1.15
N MET A 40 -5.03 10.90 -1.53
CA MET A 40 -3.84 10.83 -0.68
C MET A 40 -3.09 12.17 -0.59
N TYR A 41 -3.06 12.94 -1.69
CA TYR A 41 -2.51 14.29 -1.70
C TYR A 41 -3.33 15.21 -0.81
N ASP A 42 -4.65 15.23 -0.99
CA ASP A 42 -5.58 16.07 -0.25
C ASP A 42 -5.59 15.71 1.24
N SER A 43 -5.60 14.42 1.58
CA SER A 43 -5.44 13.97 2.97
C SER A 43 -4.10 14.43 3.58
N GLY A 44 -3.01 14.33 2.81
CA GLY A 44 -1.71 14.83 3.22
C GLY A 44 -1.70 16.34 3.48
N ARG A 45 -2.28 17.12 2.56
CA ARG A 45 -2.30 18.59 2.62
C ARG A 45 -3.25 19.12 3.69
N ASP A 46 -4.46 18.58 3.78
CA ASP A 46 -5.55 19.17 4.56
C ASP A 46 -5.64 18.61 5.98
N ILE A 47 -5.12 17.40 6.20
CA ILE A 47 -5.21 16.72 7.50
C ILE A 47 -3.82 16.60 8.16
N TRP A 48 -2.84 16.06 7.46
CA TRP A 48 -1.51 15.81 8.03
C TRP A 48 -0.66 17.09 8.14
N ALA A 49 -0.61 17.90 7.09
CA ALA A 49 0.26 19.07 7.02
C ALA A 49 0.01 20.10 8.14
N PRO A 50 -1.24 20.45 8.50
CA PRO A 50 -1.48 21.41 9.59
C PRO A 50 -0.96 20.89 10.93
N GLY A 51 -1.05 19.59 11.18
CA GLY A 51 -0.50 18.96 12.38
C GLY A 51 1.02 18.99 12.42
N LEU A 52 1.68 18.77 11.27
CA LEU A 52 3.13 18.83 11.17
C LEU A 52 3.64 20.25 11.37
N THR A 53 3.09 21.24 10.68
CA THR A 53 3.58 22.63 10.74
C THR A 53 3.36 23.26 12.11
N ALA A 54 2.33 22.86 12.85
CA ALA A 54 2.12 23.25 14.23
C ALA A 54 3.25 22.79 15.18
N GLN A 55 3.89 21.65 14.89
CA GLN A 55 4.97 21.08 15.70
C GLN A 55 6.38 21.38 15.15
N ARG A 56 6.46 21.68 13.86
CA ARG A 56 7.70 21.91 13.10
C ARG A 56 7.56 23.17 12.26
N PRO A 57 7.64 24.37 12.89
CA PRO A 57 7.48 25.64 12.18
C PRO A 57 8.61 25.92 11.18
N ASP A 58 9.72 25.18 11.27
CA ASP A 58 10.81 25.21 10.28
C ASP A 58 10.45 24.52 8.95
N ILE A 59 9.38 23.71 8.92
CA ILE A 59 8.87 23.08 7.72
C ILE A 59 7.75 23.95 7.14
N THR A 60 7.97 24.49 5.94
CA THR A 60 6.97 25.32 5.26
C THR A 60 5.95 24.48 4.49
N MET A 61 4.78 25.07 4.21
CA MET A 61 3.79 24.43 3.33
C MET A 61 4.35 24.17 1.93
N GLU A 62 5.23 25.01 1.41
CA GLU A 62 5.90 24.80 0.12
C GLU A 62 6.72 23.49 0.11
N VAL A 63 7.50 23.22 1.18
CA VAL A 63 8.25 21.96 1.32
C VAL A 63 7.31 20.77 1.39
N ILE A 64 6.19 20.91 2.11
CA ILE A 64 5.18 19.85 2.23
C ILE A 64 4.49 19.58 0.90
N GLU A 65 4.08 20.61 0.16
CA GLU A 65 3.45 20.47 -1.15
C GLU A 65 4.41 19.78 -2.12
N GLN A 66 5.68 20.18 -2.16
CA GLN A 66 6.69 19.51 -2.98
C GLN A 66 6.86 18.03 -2.60
N TYR A 67 6.89 17.72 -1.30
CA TYR A 67 6.94 16.34 -0.80
C TYR A 67 5.71 15.52 -1.25
N LEU A 68 4.50 16.05 -1.07
CA LEU A 68 3.25 15.38 -1.44
C LEU A 68 3.12 15.21 -2.96
N HIS A 69 3.55 16.20 -3.75
CA HIS A 69 3.62 16.11 -5.20
C HIS A 69 4.54 14.96 -5.64
N ASN A 70 5.74 14.89 -5.06
CA ASN A 70 6.69 13.82 -5.35
C ASN A 70 6.12 12.44 -4.99
N LEU A 71 5.40 12.36 -3.86
CA LEU A 71 4.89 11.10 -3.34
C LEU A 71 3.67 10.58 -4.11
N TYR A 72 2.75 11.45 -4.53
CA TYR A 72 1.46 11.02 -5.05
C TYR A 72 1.18 11.43 -6.50
N ARG A 73 1.81 12.50 -7.03
CA ARG A 73 1.42 13.10 -8.32
C ARG A 73 2.44 12.95 -9.44
N ILE A 74 3.72 12.67 -9.17
CA ILE A 74 4.71 12.46 -10.24
C ILE A 74 4.46 11.15 -10.98
N GLN A 75 4.04 10.09 -10.29
CA GLN A 75 3.68 8.80 -10.87
C GLN A 75 2.35 8.30 -10.29
N PRO A 76 1.21 8.96 -10.62
CA PRO A 76 -0.09 8.71 -10.01
C PRO A 76 -0.80 7.56 -10.74
N ASP A 77 -0.13 6.44 -10.96
CA ASP A 77 -0.65 5.39 -11.85
C ASP A 77 -0.99 4.09 -11.12
N PHE A 78 -0.11 3.65 -10.21
CA PHE A 78 -0.24 2.39 -9.49
C PHE A 78 0.06 2.59 -7.99
N MET A 79 0.83 1.71 -7.35
CA MET A 79 1.25 1.74 -5.95
C MET A 79 2.23 2.87 -5.60
N TYR A 80 2.15 4.01 -6.31
CA TYR A 80 2.94 5.26 -6.19
C TYR A 80 4.47 5.17 -6.25
N SER A 81 5.06 4.03 -5.95
CA SER A 81 6.49 3.87 -5.64
C SER A 81 7.19 2.87 -6.54
N VAL A 82 6.42 1.99 -7.18
CA VAL A 82 6.89 0.95 -8.12
C VAL A 82 6.01 0.93 -9.36
N SER A 83 6.55 0.45 -10.48
CA SER A 83 5.82 0.29 -11.73
C SER A 83 5.02 -1.02 -11.78
N ARG A 84 4.09 -1.12 -12.73
CA ARG A 84 3.41 -2.39 -13.05
C ARG A 84 4.39 -3.45 -13.56
N ASP A 85 5.45 -3.05 -14.27
CA ASP A 85 6.47 -3.97 -14.76
C ASP A 85 7.25 -4.61 -13.62
N PHE A 86 7.62 -3.80 -12.60
CA PHE A 86 8.21 -4.36 -11.40
C PHE A 86 7.24 -5.35 -10.74
N ALA A 87 5.96 -5.00 -10.57
CA ALA A 87 4.97 -5.88 -9.97
C ALA A 87 4.92 -7.25 -10.70
N ARG A 88 4.93 -7.27 -12.04
CA ARG A 88 4.98 -8.50 -12.85
C ARG A 88 6.22 -9.36 -12.60
N SER A 89 7.34 -8.73 -12.28
CA SER A 89 8.60 -9.41 -11.97
C SER A 89 8.85 -9.66 -10.48
N CYS A 90 7.92 -9.27 -9.60
CA CYS A 90 8.13 -9.29 -8.15
C CYS A 90 8.38 -10.74 -7.69
N PRO A 91 9.57 -11.05 -7.15
CA PRO A 91 9.92 -12.43 -6.79
C PRO A 91 9.34 -12.85 -5.43
N THR A 92 9.00 -11.85 -4.60
CA THR A 92 8.54 -12.01 -3.21
C THR A 92 7.06 -12.36 -3.18
N PRO A 93 6.66 -13.41 -2.45
CA PRO A 93 5.25 -13.68 -2.15
C PRO A 93 4.58 -12.50 -1.46
N VAL A 94 3.38 -12.13 -1.92
CA VAL A 94 2.61 -11.02 -1.36
C VAL A 94 1.18 -11.42 -1.06
N LEU A 95 0.68 -11.07 0.12
CA LEU A 95 -0.74 -11.19 0.47
C LEU A 95 -1.38 -9.81 0.45
N VAL A 96 -2.34 -9.60 -0.45
CA VAL A 96 -3.06 -8.33 -0.62
C VAL A 96 -4.37 -8.38 0.15
N MET A 97 -4.58 -7.43 1.05
CA MET A 97 -5.84 -7.25 1.77
C MET A 97 -6.53 -5.98 1.25
N PRO A 98 -7.45 -6.08 0.28
CA PRO A 98 -8.03 -4.90 -0.36
C PRO A 98 -9.02 -4.16 0.56
N ASP A 99 -9.31 -2.92 0.18
CA ASP A 99 -10.36 -2.05 0.72
C ASP A 99 -10.85 -1.14 -0.43
N ASP A 100 -11.99 -0.47 -0.30
CA ASP A 100 -12.48 0.49 -1.30
C ASP A 100 -12.89 1.81 -0.61
N THR A 101 -11.88 2.61 -0.26
CA THR A 101 -12.08 3.96 0.29
C THR A 101 -11.27 4.95 -0.54
N PRO A 102 -11.52 6.27 -0.44
CA PRO A 102 -10.77 7.25 -1.24
C PRO A 102 -9.24 7.09 -1.13
N SER A 103 -8.73 6.77 0.06
CA SER A 103 -7.30 6.53 0.32
C SER A 103 -6.84 5.11 -0.06
N HIS A 104 -7.72 4.11 0.05
CA HIS A 104 -7.40 2.71 -0.21
C HIS A 104 -8.06 2.26 -1.51
N SER A 105 -7.31 2.35 -2.61
CA SER A 105 -7.80 2.02 -3.94
C SER A 105 -7.94 0.51 -4.12
N TYR A 106 -9.19 0.05 -4.25
CA TYR A 106 -9.48 -1.34 -4.63
C TYR A 106 -8.86 -1.69 -5.97
N GLU A 107 -8.94 -0.77 -6.95
CA GLU A 107 -8.36 -0.92 -8.28
C GLU A 107 -6.85 -1.19 -8.21
N ALA A 108 -6.10 -0.39 -7.44
CA ALA A 108 -4.68 -0.59 -7.29
C ALA A 108 -4.36 -1.90 -6.58
N ALA A 109 -5.07 -2.23 -5.49
CA ALA A 109 -4.87 -3.46 -4.74
C ALA A 109 -5.08 -4.70 -5.62
N MET A 110 -6.18 -4.73 -6.40
CA MET A 110 -6.45 -5.85 -7.30
C MET A 110 -5.48 -5.90 -8.47
N ALA A 111 -5.07 -4.76 -9.03
CA ALA A 111 -4.04 -4.74 -10.06
C ALA A 111 -2.71 -5.33 -9.55
N LEU A 112 -2.31 -5.06 -8.30
CA LEU A 112 -1.12 -5.70 -7.72
C LEU A 112 -1.29 -7.21 -7.63
N ALA A 113 -2.44 -7.67 -7.17
CA ALA A 113 -2.73 -9.09 -7.02
C ALA A 113 -2.75 -9.84 -8.37
N GLU A 114 -3.20 -9.18 -9.44
CA GLU A 114 -3.23 -9.77 -10.78
C GLU A 114 -1.84 -9.75 -11.44
N LEU A 115 -1.04 -8.72 -11.18
CA LEU A 115 0.28 -8.58 -11.78
C LEU A 115 1.35 -9.44 -11.10
N ALA A 116 1.36 -9.49 -9.77
CA ALA A 116 2.45 -10.16 -9.05
C ALA A 116 2.28 -11.69 -9.08
N PRO A 117 3.31 -12.44 -9.53
CA PRO A 117 3.16 -13.86 -9.88
C PRO A 117 2.92 -14.79 -8.68
N LYS A 118 3.20 -14.32 -7.46
CA LYS A 118 3.02 -15.05 -6.20
C LYS A 118 2.09 -14.29 -5.25
N ALA A 119 1.15 -13.54 -5.81
CA ALA A 119 0.15 -12.85 -5.01
C ALA A 119 -0.96 -13.79 -4.56
N GLU A 120 -1.38 -13.59 -3.32
CA GLU A 120 -2.64 -14.06 -2.78
C GLU A 120 -3.51 -12.85 -2.41
N VAL A 121 -4.82 -13.04 -2.36
CA VAL A 121 -5.77 -12.01 -1.92
C VAL A 121 -6.61 -12.57 -0.80
N THR A 122 -6.86 -11.75 0.23
CA THR A 122 -7.82 -12.12 1.26
C THR A 122 -9.26 -11.98 0.76
N PRO A 123 -10.26 -12.56 1.45
CA PRO A 123 -11.64 -12.21 1.22
C PRO A 123 -11.84 -10.68 1.21
N TYR A 124 -12.80 -10.22 0.41
CA TYR A 124 -13.25 -8.84 0.42
C TYR A 124 -14.77 -8.82 0.32
N PRO A 125 -15.47 -8.04 1.17
CA PRO A 125 -14.95 -7.19 2.24
C PRO A 125 -14.61 -7.98 3.52
N TRP A 126 -13.35 -7.97 3.97
CA TRP A 126 -12.89 -8.78 5.10
C TRP A 126 -13.24 -8.24 6.49
N LYS A 127 -13.66 -6.98 6.60
CA LYS A 127 -14.00 -6.32 7.87
C LYS A 127 -15.49 -6.42 8.24
N GLU A 128 -16.34 -6.81 7.31
CA GLU A 128 -17.80 -6.60 7.44
C GLU A 128 -18.51 -7.63 8.31
N SER A 129 -17.88 -8.77 8.59
CA SER A 129 -18.46 -9.78 9.49
C SER A 129 -17.39 -10.48 10.31
N GLU A 130 -17.74 -10.92 11.53
CA GLU A 130 -16.83 -11.70 12.39
C GLU A 130 -16.30 -12.97 11.72
N PRO A 131 -17.09 -13.75 10.96
CA PRO A 131 -16.58 -14.91 10.24
C PRO A 131 -15.52 -14.53 9.19
N LEU A 132 -15.78 -13.52 8.36
CA LEU A 132 -14.83 -13.06 7.34
C LEU A 132 -13.56 -12.47 7.95
N PHE A 133 -13.70 -11.73 9.04
CA PHE A 133 -12.57 -11.18 9.78
C PHE A 133 -11.69 -12.31 10.35
N SER A 134 -12.30 -13.28 11.03
CA SER A 134 -11.59 -14.43 11.61
C SER A 134 -10.90 -15.28 10.55
N GLN A 135 -11.57 -15.55 9.43
CA GLN A 135 -11.00 -16.24 8.27
C GLN A 135 -9.79 -15.49 7.73
N THR A 136 -9.91 -14.18 7.54
CA THR A 136 -8.84 -13.32 7.01
C THR A 136 -7.64 -13.30 7.93
N ILE A 137 -7.84 -13.20 9.24
CA ILE A 137 -6.76 -13.24 10.23
C ILE A 137 -6.04 -14.60 10.21
N ASN A 138 -6.78 -15.71 10.08
CA ASN A 138 -6.16 -17.03 9.95
C ASN A 138 -5.34 -17.15 8.66
N GLN A 139 -5.86 -16.69 7.52
CA GLN A 139 -5.11 -16.67 6.27
C GLN A 139 -3.81 -15.86 6.37
N VAL A 140 -3.84 -14.69 7.03
CA VAL A 140 -2.63 -13.88 7.26
C VAL A 140 -1.60 -14.66 8.09
N ARG A 141 -2.03 -15.37 9.14
CA ARG A 141 -1.13 -16.21 9.96
C ARG A 141 -0.55 -17.35 9.15
N ASP A 142 -1.38 -18.07 8.41
CA ASP A 142 -0.98 -19.21 7.59
C ASP A 142 0.01 -18.79 6.50
N PHE A 143 -0.25 -17.67 5.84
CA PHE A 143 0.64 -17.07 4.84
C PHE A 143 2.01 -16.68 5.44
N LEU A 144 2.04 -16.09 6.64
CA LEU A 144 3.30 -15.74 7.29
C LEU A 144 4.07 -16.98 7.75
N ASN A 145 3.38 -18.00 8.22
CA ASN A 145 4.00 -19.26 8.65
C ASN A 145 4.56 -20.07 7.48
N SER A 146 3.92 -20.06 6.31
CA SER A 146 4.41 -20.77 5.13
C SER A 146 5.64 -20.12 4.47
N HIS A 147 5.93 -18.86 4.82
CA HIS A 147 7.03 -18.08 4.25
C HIS A 147 8.07 -17.63 5.30
N GLN A 148 8.27 -18.42 6.35
CA GLN A 148 9.33 -18.15 7.32
C GLN A 148 10.72 -18.25 6.66
N PRO A 149 11.67 -17.35 7.00
CA PRO A 149 13.06 -17.53 6.62
C PRO A 149 13.59 -18.87 7.14
N GLY A 150 14.34 -19.60 6.31
CA GLY A 150 15.03 -20.82 6.70
C GLY A 150 16.20 -20.58 7.65
#